data_AF-A0A9W7PNZ7-F1
#
_entry.id   AF-A0A9W7PNZ7-F1
#
_cell.length_a   1.000
_cell.length_b   1.000
_cell.length_c   1.000
_cell.angle_alpha   90.00
_cell.angle_beta   90.00
_cell.angle_gamma   90.00
#
_symmetry.space_group_name_H-M   'P 1'
#
loop_
_entity.id
_entity.type
_entity.pdbx_description
1 polymer ?
#
loop_
_entity_poly.entity_id
_entity_poly.type
_entity_poly.pdbx_seq_one_letter_code
_entity_poly.pdbx_strand_id
1 'polypeptide(L)'
;MENKSKSFVVTVTPITEASDLTDQLNPVNTEKEIQTPEKPDQRLVPSKTAKISPSVLLKLNTLKPFIQEQEGMEKTSINNIIDMLVESYIDANLQNRHSKAYRDMYKRLYEMLEDK
;
A
#
# COMPACT_ATOMS: atom_id res chain seq x y z
N MET A 1 38.57 40.77 53.95
CA MET A 1 37.40 40.64 54.83
C MET A 1 36.65 39.39 54.42
N GLU A 2 36.30 38.52 55.38
CA GLU A 2 35.50 37.31 55.13
C GLU A 2 34.12 37.45 55.77
N ASN A 3 33.07 37.04 55.05
CA ASN A 3 31.76 36.67 55.59
C ASN A 3 31.28 35.52 54.67
N LYS A 4 31.07 34.25 55.03
CA LYS A 4 30.73 33.59 56.31
C LYS A 4 29.49 34.20 56.98
N SER A 5 28.40 33.50 57.26
CA SER A 5 27.95 32.11 56.99
C SER A 5 26.39 32.11 57.03
N LYS A 6 25.60 31.04 56.83
CA LYS A 6 25.78 29.58 56.91
C LYS A 6 24.80 28.88 55.96
N SER A 7 25.07 27.64 55.55
CA SER A 7 24.02 26.62 55.37
C SER A 7 24.00 25.73 56.61
N PHE A 8 22.82 25.26 57.04
CA PHE A 8 22.70 24.33 58.16
C PHE A 8 22.42 22.91 57.64
N VAL A 9 23.16 21.95 58.19
CA VAL A 9 23.02 20.51 58.00
C VAL A 9 22.08 19.95 59.07
N VAL A 10 21.37 18.84 58.80
CA VAL A 10 21.13 17.73 59.76
C VAL A 10 20.70 16.47 58.99
N THR A 11 21.16 15.29 59.43
CA THR A 11 20.76 13.93 59.00
C THR A 11 20.15 13.17 60.21
N VAL A 12 19.31 12.14 60.07
CA VAL A 12 19.56 10.69 59.73
C VAL A 12 18.17 9.98 59.72
N THR A 13 17.87 8.74 59.26
CA THR A 13 18.53 7.61 58.54
C THR A 13 17.41 6.72 57.92
N PRO A 14 17.69 5.74 57.02
CA PRO A 14 16.67 4.90 56.38
C PRO A 14 16.35 3.57 57.13
N ILE A 15 15.48 2.75 56.50
CA ILE A 15 15.15 1.32 56.74
C ILE A 15 13.96 1.04 57.68
N THR A 16 12.90 0.43 57.10
CA THR A 16 12.34 -0.88 57.51
C THR A 16 11.49 -1.42 56.34
N GLU A 17 11.58 -2.72 56.07
CA GLU A 17 10.82 -3.41 55.01
C GLU A 17 9.47 -3.93 55.55
N ALA A 18 8.41 -3.75 54.76
CA ALA A 18 7.20 -4.56 54.75
C ALA A 18 6.57 -4.38 53.36
N SER A 19 6.80 -5.32 52.44
CA SER A 19 5.97 -6.51 52.25
C SER A 19 4.59 -6.21 51.68
N ASP A 20 4.51 -6.39 50.36
CA ASP A 20 3.50 -7.23 49.68
C ASP A 20 2.03 -6.79 49.73
N LEU A 21 1.48 -6.36 48.59
CA LEU A 21 0.54 -7.20 47.80
C LEU A 21 -0.03 -6.46 46.56
N THR A 22 0.23 -7.03 45.39
CA THR A 22 -0.65 -7.05 44.19
C THR A 22 -1.50 -5.80 43.86
N ASP A 23 -0.93 -4.86 43.11
CA ASP A 23 -1.72 -4.07 42.14
C ASP A 23 -1.74 -4.80 40.79
N GLN A 24 -2.93 -4.92 40.19
CA GLN A 24 -3.15 -5.76 39.01
C GLN A 24 -2.66 -5.08 37.73
N LEU A 25 -1.42 -5.37 37.33
CA LEU A 25 -0.96 -5.20 35.95
C LEU A 25 -1.70 -6.20 35.04
N ASN A 26 -2.92 -5.84 34.61
CA ASN A 26 -3.56 -6.47 33.47
C ASN A 26 -2.64 -6.30 32.25
N PRO A 27 -2.08 -7.38 31.67
CA PRO A 27 -1.53 -7.28 30.34
C PRO A 27 -2.72 -7.06 29.40
N VAL A 28 -2.89 -5.82 28.92
CA VAL A 28 -3.71 -5.59 27.73
C VAL A 28 -3.02 -6.37 26.62
N ASN A 29 -3.53 -7.58 26.37
CA ASN A 29 -3.04 -8.47 25.35
C ASN A 29 -3.32 -7.80 24.01
N THR A 30 -2.39 -6.95 23.61
CA THR A 30 -2.39 -6.28 22.32
C THR A 30 -2.03 -7.36 21.32
N GLU A 31 -3.05 -8.14 20.99
CA GLU A 31 -3.03 -9.10 19.91
C GLU A 31 -2.55 -8.30 18.69
N LYS A 32 -1.29 -8.53 18.30
CA LYS A 32 -0.74 -7.94 17.10
C LYS A 32 -1.49 -8.60 15.97
N GLU A 33 -2.60 -7.97 15.58
CA GLU A 33 -3.41 -8.35 14.43
C GLU A 33 -2.45 -8.65 13.30
N ILE A 34 -2.29 -9.94 13.01
CA ILE A 34 -1.30 -10.40 12.06
C ILE A 34 -1.84 -9.92 10.74
N GLN A 35 -1.26 -8.84 10.22
CA GLN A 35 -1.59 -8.29 8.90
C GLN A 35 -1.33 -9.39 7.88
N THR A 36 -2.38 -10.17 7.63
CA THR A 36 -2.34 -11.32 6.75
C THR A 36 -1.97 -10.77 5.39
N PRO A 37 -0.86 -11.21 4.76
CA PRO A 37 -0.42 -10.63 3.50
C PRO A 37 -1.58 -10.67 2.51
N GLU A 38 -2.07 -9.49 2.12
CA GLU A 38 -3.33 -9.36 1.38
C GLU A 38 -3.22 -10.20 0.11
N LYS A 39 -4.07 -11.24 0.01
CA LYS A 39 -3.95 -12.29 -1.02
C LYS A 39 -3.89 -11.58 -2.38
N PRO A 40 -2.77 -11.64 -3.13
CA PRO A 40 -2.62 -10.84 -4.33
C PRO A 40 -3.73 -11.18 -5.31
N ASP A 41 -4.44 -10.14 -5.77
CA ASP A 41 -5.67 -10.28 -6.55
C ASP A 41 -5.43 -11.16 -7.77
N GLN A 42 -6.09 -12.32 -7.80
CA GLN A 42 -5.86 -13.32 -8.86
C GLN A 42 -6.33 -12.84 -10.23
N ARG A 43 -7.17 -11.80 -10.32
CA ARG A 43 -7.57 -11.16 -11.58
C ARG A 43 -6.43 -10.36 -12.21
N LEU A 44 -5.45 -9.92 -11.42
CA LEU A 44 -4.24 -9.24 -11.89
C LEU A 44 -3.15 -10.22 -12.34
N VAL A 45 -3.22 -11.49 -11.91
CA VAL A 45 -2.32 -12.55 -12.34
C VAL A 45 -2.70 -13.03 -13.75
N PRO A 46 -1.75 -13.15 -14.72
CA PRO A 46 -2.04 -13.65 -16.07
C PRO A 46 -2.55 -15.10 -16.12
N SER A 47 -3.86 -15.29 -15.92
CA SER A 47 -4.52 -16.61 -15.86
C SER A 47 -4.78 -17.25 -17.24
N LYS A 48 -5.05 -16.43 -18.27
CA LYS A 48 -5.44 -16.90 -19.62
C LYS A 48 -4.82 -16.03 -20.72
N THR A 49 -4.16 -16.66 -21.70
CA THR A 49 -3.58 -15.95 -22.85
C THR A 49 -4.67 -15.51 -23.84
N ALA A 50 -4.88 -14.20 -23.98
CA ALA A 50 -5.75 -13.65 -25.02
C ALA A 50 -5.15 -13.86 -26.42
N LYS A 51 -5.98 -14.20 -27.41
CA LYS A 51 -5.56 -14.33 -28.81
C LYS A 51 -5.54 -12.96 -29.49
N ILE A 52 -4.35 -12.36 -29.59
CA ILE A 52 -4.11 -11.08 -30.28
C ILE A 52 -3.67 -11.37 -31.73
N SER A 53 -4.09 -10.54 -32.70
CA SER A 53 -3.68 -10.71 -34.10
C SER A 53 -2.21 -10.31 -34.31
N PRO A 54 -1.48 -10.91 -35.28
CA PRO A 54 -0.05 -10.63 -35.46
C PRO A 54 0.27 -9.14 -35.70
N SER A 55 -0.59 -8.41 -36.41
CA SER A 55 -0.41 -6.98 -36.66
C SER A 55 -0.57 -6.13 -35.38
N VAL A 56 -1.49 -6.48 -34.48
CA VAL A 56 -1.67 -5.77 -33.20
C VAL A 56 -0.54 -6.12 -32.24
N LEU A 57 -0.12 -7.39 -32.17
CA LEU A 57 1.03 -7.81 -31.37
C LEU A 57 2.33 -7.12 -31.83
N LEU A 58 2.54 -6.98 -33.16
CA LEU A 58 3.66 -6.23 -33.70
C LEU A 58 3.64 -4.76 -33.23
N LYS A 59 2.51 -4.06 -33.35
CA LYS A 59 2.37 -2.67 -32.87
C LYS A 59 2.71 -2.52 -31.38
N LEU A 60 2.22 -3.42 -30.54
CA LEU A 60 2.48 -3.40 -29.09
C LEU A 60 3.97 -3.65 -28.77
N ASN A 61 4.61 -4.58 -29.48
CA ASN A 61 6.05 -4.84 -29.33
C ASN A 61 6.93 -3.70 -29.88
N THR A 62 6.52 -3.04 -30.97
CA THR A 62 7.19 -1.85 -31.51
C THR A 62 7.05 -0.64 -30.59
N LEU A 63 5.90 -0.47 -29.93
CA LEU A 63 5.65 0.63 -28.99
C LEU A 63 6.41 0.47 -27.66
N LYS A 64 6.62 -0.78 -27.21
CA LYS A 64 7.27 -1.10 -25.93
C LYS A 64 8.56 -0.32 -25.62
N PRO A 65 9.61 -0.26 -26.46
CA PRO A 65 10.85 0.45 -26.12
C PRO A 65 10.62 1.94 -25.86
N PHE A 66 9.75 2.61 -26.62
CA PHE A 66 9.43 4.03 -26.43
C PHE A 66 8.75 4.30 -25.08
N ILE A 67 7.85 3.41 -24.64
CA ILE A 67 7.25 3.49 -23.30
C ILE A 67 8.29 3.25 -22.20
N GLN A 68 9.22 2.30 -22.40
CA GLN A 68 10.28 2.04 -21.41
C GLN A 68 11.25 3.23 -21.26
N GLU A 69 11.55 3.91 -22.37
CA GLU A 69 12.37 5.12 -22.38
C GLU A 69 11.64 6.32 -21.74
N GLN A 70 10.38 6.57 -22.14
CA GLN A 70 9.58 7.70 -21.65
C GLN A 70 9.25 7.59 -20.15
N GLU A 71 8.83 6.42 -19.68
CA GLU A 71 8.37 6.20 -18.31
C GLU A 71 9.50 5.75 -17.36
N GLY A 72 10.74 5.62 -17.86
CA GLY A 72 11.88 5.11 -17.09
C GLY A 72 11.74 3.65 -16.61
N MET A 73 10.84 2.87 -17.22
CA MET A 73 10.46 1.54 -16.74
C MET A 73 11.39 0.43 -17.27
N GLU A 74 12.14 -0.21 -16.36
CA GLU A 74 13.04 -1.33 -16.66
C GLU A 74 12.33 -2.50 -17.37
N LYS A 75 11.04 -2.75 -17.07
CA LYS A 75 10.23 -3.82 -17.67
C LYS A 75 8.75 -3.45 -17.83
N THR A 76 8.32 -3.12 -19.04
CA THR A 76 6.88 -2.96 -19.36
C THR A 76 6.27 -4.26 -19.90
N SER A 77 5.12 -4.68 -19.37
CA SER A 77 4.36 -5.84 -19.86
C SER A 77 3.34 -5.43 -20.94
N ILE A 78 2.85 -6.39 -21.75
CA ILE A 78 1.78 -6.11 -22.72
C ILE A 78 0.49 -5.64 -22.02
N ASN A 79 0.19 -6.16 -20.83
CA ASN A 79 -0.98 -5.73 -20.06
C ASN A 79 -0.85 -4.26 -19.67
N ASN A 80 0.32 -3.82 -19.17
CA ASN A 80 0.58 -2.43 -18.80
C ASN A 80 0.43 -1.48 -20.01
N ILE A 81 0.89 -1.89 -21.20
CA ILE A 81 0.74 -1.10 -22.43
C ILE A 81 -0.74 -0.98 -22.81
N ILE A 82 -1.51 -2.08 -22.73
CA ILE A 82 -2.94 -2.06 -23.06
C ILE A 82 -3.72 -1.19 -22.05
N ASP A 83 -3.44 -1.33 -20.76
CA ASP A 83 -4.07 -0.57 -19.67
C ASP A 83 -3.83 0.94 -19.83
N MET A 84 -2.56 1.33 -20.01
CA MET A 84 -2.16 2.71 -20.31
C MET A 84 -2.85 3.28 -21.57
N LEU A 85 -2.95 2.50 -22.65
CA LEU A 85 -3.62 2.93 -23.88
C LEU A 85 -5.14 3.05 -23.72
N VAL A 86 -5.76 2.22 -22.89
CA VAL A 86 -7.21 2.27 -22.58
C VAL A 86 -7.52 3.49 -21.73
N GLU A 87 -6.80 3.71 -20.63
CA GLU A 87 -6.98 4.88 -19.75
C GLU A 87 -6.67 6.19 -20.49
N SER A 88 -5.59 6.24 -21.27
CA SER A 88 -5.26 7.39 -22.13
C SER A 88 -6.38 7.67 -23.15
N TYR A 89 -6.97 6.64 -23.75
CA TYR A 89 -8.10 6.83 -24.66
C TYR A 89 -9.34 7.38 -23.94
N ILE A 90 -9.67 6.85 -22.76
CA ILE A 90 -10.81 7.28 -21.94
C ILE A 90 -10.68 8.76 -21.59
N ASP A 91 -9.55 9.17 -21.01
CA ASP A 91 -9.39 10.51 -20.47
C ASP A 91 -9.19 11.57 -21.57
N ALA A 92 -8.62 11.20 -22.72
CA ALA A 92 -8.45 12.13 -23.85
C ALA A 92 -9.66 12.23 -24.80
N ASN A 93 -10.53 11.20 -24.88
CA ASN A 93 -11.57 11.12 -25.93
C ASN A 93 -13.01 11.03 -25.38
N LEU A 94 -13.23 10.58 -24.14
CA LEU A 94 -14.58 10.41 -23.59
C LEU A 94 -14.97 11.61 -22.71
N GLN A 95 -15.96 12.40 -23.18
CA GLN A 95 -16.60 13.45 -22.40
C GLN A 95 -17.04 12.93 -21.01
N ASN A 96 -17.00 13.78 -19.99
CA ASN A 96 -17.16 13.43 -18.56
C ASN A 96 -18.30 12.45 -18.22
N ARG A 97 -19.44 12.53 -18.93
CA ARG A 97 -20.57 11.59 -18.74
C ARG A 97 -20.25 10.18 -19.25
N HIS A 98 -19.57 10.07 -20.39
CA HIS A 98 -19.18 8.81 -21.03
C HIS A 98 -17.97 8.16 -20.34
N SER A 99 -16.96 8.94 -19.93
CA SER A 99 -15.85 8.41 -19.13
C SER A 99 -16.33 7.92 -17.76
N LYS A 100 -17.20 8.66 -17.07
CA LYS A 100 -17.83 8.15 -15.83
C LYS A 100 -18.64 6.87 -16.08
N ALA A 101 -19.49 6.84 -17.11
CA ALA A 101 -20.30 5.65 -17.43
C ALA A 101 -19.44 4.42 -17.76
N TYR A 102 -18.30 4.61 -18.46
CA TYR A 102 -17.31 3.55 -18.67
C TYR A 102 -16.72 3.06 -17.33
N ARG A 103 -16.22 3.98 -16.49
CA ARG A 103 -15.57 3.64 -15.21
C ARG A 103 -16.55 2.95 -14.24
N ASP A 104 -17.80 3.42 -14.16
CA ASP A 104 -18.88 2.78 -13.40
C ASP A 104 -19.18 1.34 -13.91
N MET A 105 -19.23 1.16 -15.24
CA MET A 105 -19.50 -0.14 -15.86
C MET A 105 -18.34 -1.11 -15.67
N TYR A 106 -17.10 -0.66 -15.89
CA TYR A 106 -15.89 -1.47 -15.69
C TYR A 106 -15.81 -1.97 -14.24
N LYS A 107 -16.00 -1.07 -13.26
CA LYS A 107 -16.04 -1.45 -11.84
C LYS A 107 -17.04 -2.58 -11.57
N ARG A 108 -18.29 -2.42 -12.01
CA ARG A 108 -19.33 -3.45 -11.80
C ARG A 108 -19.00 -4.77 -12.51
N LEU A 109 -18.38 -4.74 -13.69
CA LEU A 109 -17.96 -5.94 -14.40
C LEU A 109 -16.79 -6.64 -13.67
N TYR A 110 -15.84 -5.87 -13.12
CA TYR A 110 -14.70 -6.36 -12.35
C TYR A 110 -15.15 -7.01 -11.03
N GLU A 111 -16.11 -6.41 -10.33
CA GLU A 111 -16.78 -6.98 -9.14
C GLU A 111 -17.54 -8.30 -9.43
N MET A 112 -17.86 -8.59 -10.70
CA MET A 112 -18.48 -9.83 -11.15
C MET A 112 -17.49 -10.84 -11.78
N LEU A 113 -16.19 -10.51 -11.85
CA LEU A 113 -15.16 -11.50 -12.18
C LEU A 113 -14.89 -12.35 -10.94
N GLU A 114 -15.42 -13.58 -10.95
CA GLU A 114 -15.40 -14.53 -9.83
C GLU A 114 -14.01 -14.64 -9.15
N ASP A 115 -13.95 -14.33 -7.86
CA ASP A 115 -12.83 -14.69 -7.00
C ASP A 115 -12.79 -16.22 -6.84
N LYS A 116 -11.72 -16.86 -7.35
CA LYS A 116 -11.47 -18.30 -7.24
C LYS A 116 -10.23 -18.66 -6.40
#